data_AF-A0A0S7YLT9-F1
#
_entry.id   AF-A0A0S7YLT9-F1
#
_cell.length_a   1.000
_cell.length_b   1.000
_cell.length_c   1.000
_cell.angle_alpha   90.00
_cell.angle_beta   90.00
_cell.angle_gamma   90.00
#
_symmetry.space_group_name_H-M   'P 1'
#
loop_
_entity.id
_entity.type
_entity.pdbx_description
1 polymer ?
#
loop_
_entity_poly.entity_id
_entity_poly.type
_entity_poly.pdbx_seq_one_letter_code
_entity_poly.pdbx_strand_id
1 'polypeptide(L)' 'MSKAIQFLREVKVELKKVAWPSRKQTFGSTLVVIILVTIIAFFLGAVDIGLSSLVKLVLR' A
#
# COMPACT_ATOMS: atom_id res chain seq x y z
N MET A 1 -40.51 -10.21 0.46
CA MET A 1 -39.04 -10.12 0.28
C MET A 1 -38.60 -8.73 0.69
N SER A 2 -37.67 -8.58 1.64
CA SER A 2 -37.31 -7.28 2.22
C SER A 2 -36.54 -6.41 1.20
N LYS A 3 -36.87 -5.12 1.12
CA LYS A 3 -36.25 -4.13 0.20
C LYS A 3 -34.71 -4.13 0.27
N ALA A 4 -34.15 -4.44 1.43
CA ALA A 4 -32.70 -4.55 1.64
C ALA A 4 -32.03 -5.68 0.83
N ILE A 5 -32.68 -6.84 0.68
CA ILE A 5 -32.14 -7.97 -0.10
C ILE A 5 -32.08 -7.60 -1.60
N GLN A 6 -33.09 -6.87 -2.07
CA GLN A 6 -33.14 -6.40 -3.45
C GLN A 6 -32.07 -5.34 -3.73
N PHE A 7 -31.89 -4.39 -2.81
CA PHE A 7 -30.81 -3.39 -2.89
C PHE A 7 -29.41 -4.03 -2.93
N LEU A 8 -29.12 -5.01 -2.06
CA LEU A 8 -27.83 -5.72 -2.09
C LEU A 8 -27.62 -6.50 -3.39
N ARG A 9 -28.69 -7.03 -3.99
CA ARG A 9 -28.63 -7.72 -5.27
C ARG A 9 -28.29 -6.76 -6.41
N GLU A 10 -28.91 -5.57 -6.42
CA GLU A 10 -28.65 -4.51 -7.40
C GLU A 10 -27.21 -3.97 -7.28
N VAL A 11 -26.73 -3.70 -6.06
CA VAL A 11 -25.34 -3.29 -5.80
C VAL A 11 -24.33 -4.33 -6.28
N LYS A 12 -24.60 -5.62 -6.05
CA LYS A 12 -23.72 -6.71 -6.54
C LYS A 12 -23.68 -6.77 -8.07
N VAL A 13 -24.77 -6.42 -8.75
CA VAL A 13 -24.82 -6.36 -10.22
C VAL A 13 -24.03 -5.16 -10.75
N GLU A 14 -24.14 -3.99 -10.13
CA GLU A 14 -23.35 -2.81 -10.52
C GLU A 14 -21.85 -2.98 -10.23
N LEU A 15 -21.48 -3.59 -9.10
CA LEU A 15 -20.08 -3.90 -8.76
C LEU A 15 -19.40 -4.85 -9.76
N LYS A 16 -20.18 -5.65 -10.50
CA LYS A 16 -19.66 -6.50 -11.59
C LYS A 16 -19.42 -5.74 -12.89
N LYS A 17 -20.07 -4.59 -13.09
CA LYS A 17 -19.83 -3.70 -14.24
C LYS A 17 -18.58 -2.85 -14.05
N VAL A 18 -18.09 -2.73 -12.81
CA VAL A 18 -16.82 -2.07 -12.52
C VAL A 18 -15.69 -2.88 -13.16
N ALA A 19 -14.91 -2.21 -14.00
CA ALA A 19 -13.72 -2.79 -14.62
C ALA A 19 -12.61 -2.94 -13.57
N TRP A 20 -12.67 -4.04 -12.81
CA TRP A 20 -11.61 -4.37 -11.85
C TRP A 20 -10.31 -4.68 -12.60
N PRO A 21 -9.17 -4.16 -12.13
CA PRO A 21 -7.88 -4.47 -12.71
C PRO A 21 -7.63 -5.98 -12.63
N SER A 22 -7.03 -6.53 -13.69
CA SER A 22 -6.69 -7.95 -13.73
C SER A 22 -5.73 -8.30 -12.60
N ARG A 23 -5.84 -9.51 -12.04
CA ARG A 23 -4.97 -9.98 -10.93
C ARG A 23 -3.47 -9.79 -11.23
N LYS A 24 -3.08 -9.90 -12.50
CA LYS A 24 -1.70 -9.69 -12.96
C LYS A 24 -1.26 -8.23 -12.83
N GLN A 25 -2.14 -7.29 -13.16
CA GLN A 25 -1.85 -5.85 -13.06
C GLN A 25 -1.79 -5.40 -11.60
N THR A 26 -2.73 -5.88 -10.76
CA THR A 26 -2.71 -5.60 -9.32
C THR A 26 -1.43 -6.13 -8.67
N PHE A 27 -1.00 -7.34 -9.03
CA PHE A 27 0.25 -7.92 -8.51
C PHE A 27 1.48 -7.14 -8.96
N GLY A 28 1.52 -6.71 -10.23
CA GLY A 28 2.60 -5.87 -10.76
C GLY A 28 2.73 -4.55 -10.01
N SER A 29 1.61 -3.84 -9.79
CA SER A 29 1.62 -2.57 -9.06
C SER A 29 2.04 -2.76 -7.60
N THR A 30 1.57 -3.81 -6.92
CA THR A 30 1.98 -4.08 -5.54
C THR A 30 3.47 -4.41 -5.43
N LEU A 31 4.03 -5.14 -6.39
CA LEU A 31 5.44 -5.52 -6.39
C LEU A 31 6.36 -4.28 -6.53
N VAL A 32 5.98 -3.33 -7.38
CA VAL A 32 6.68 -2.04 -7.51
C VAL A 32 6.64 -1.26 -6.19
N VAL A 33 5.49 -1.19 -5.53
CA VAL A 33 5.34 -0.50 -4.24
C VAL A 33 6.21 -1.16 -3.17
N ILE A 34 6.24 -2.49 -3.09
CA ILE A 34 7.09 -3.21 -2.13
C ILE A 34 8.57 -2.84 -2.33
N ILE A 35 9.06 -2.89 -3.57
CA ILE A 35 10.45 -2.55 -3.87
C ILE A 35 10.76 -1.10 -3.47
N LEU A 36 9.87 -0.16 -3.82
CA LEU A 36 10.05 1.25 -3.48
C LEU A 36 10.11 1.47 -1.97
N VAL A 37 9.19 0.87 -1.21
CA VAL A 37 9.15 1.00 0.25
C VAL A 37 10.39 0.38 0.88
N THR A 38 10.87 -0.77 0.39
CA THR A 38 12.12 -1.38 0.87
C THR A 38 13.33 -0.46 0.68
N ILE A 39 13.45 0.18 -0.49
CA ILE A 39 14.56 1.11 -0.77
C ILE A 39 14.49 2.32 0.18
N ILE A 40 13.31 2.93 0.34
CA ILE A 40 13.14 4.09 1.21
C ILE A 40 13.42 3.72 2.67
N ALA A 41 12.91 2.59 3.14
CA ALA A 41 13.15 2.11 4.50
C ALA A 41 14.64 1.91 4.78
N PHE A 42 15.38 1.33 3.82
CA PHE A 42 16.82 1.15 3.95
C PHE A 42 17.58 2.48 3.98
N PHE A 43 17.20 3.42 3.10
CA PHE A 43 17.80 4.75 3.07
C PHE A 43 17.56 5.51 4.38
N LEU A 44 16.32 5.58 4.85
CA LEU A 44 15.99 6.24 6.12
C LEU A 44 16.71 5.59 7.30
N GLY A 45 16.72 4.25 7.38
CA GLY A 45 17.45 3.53 8.43
C GLY A 45 18.96 3.83 8.43
N ALA A 46 19.59 3.92 7.26
CA ALA A 46 20.99 4.31 7.15
C ALA A 46 21.23 5.76 7.62
N VAL A 47 20.35 6.68 7.23
CA VAL A 47 20.40 8.09 7.66
C VAL A 47 20.20 8.21 9.17
N ASP A 48 19.25 7.50 9.77
CA ASP A 48 18.98 7.52 11.21
C ASP A 48 20.19 7.01 12.01
N ILE A 49 20.87 5.95 11.52
CA ILE A 49 22.10 5.44 12.14
C ILE A 49 23.24 6.46 12.03
N GLY A 50 23.41 7.08 10.86
CA GLY A 50 24.44 8.11 10.65
C GLY A 50 24.21 9.34 11.53
N LEU A 51 22.97 9.83 11.56
CA LEU A 51 22.59 11.03 12.31
C LEU A 51 22.64 10.77 13.82
N SER A 52 22.17 9.62 14.30
CA SER A 52 22.27 9.26 15.72
C SER A 52 23.71 9.13 16.21
N SER A 53 24.63 8.69 15.34
CA SER A 53 26.06 8.61 15.65
C SER A 53 26.70 10.00 15.70
N LEU A 54 26.35 10.89 14.77
CA LEU A 54 26.77 12.29 14.77
C LEU A 54 26.27 13.06 15.99
N VAL A 55 24.98 12.91 16.34
CA VAL A 55 24.39 13.55 17.52
C VAL A 55 25.07 13.07 18.80
N LYS A 56 25.38 11.77 18.92
CA LYS A 56 26.15 11.22 20.06
C LYS A 56 27.58 11.76 20.14
N LEU A 57 28.20 12.06 19.01
CA LEU A 57 29.54 12.66 18.96
C LEU A 57 29.51 14.12 19.41
N VAL A 58 28.48 14.88 19.03
CA VAL A 58 28.32 16.31 19.37
C VAL A 58 27.90 16.52 20.82
N LEU A 59 27.11 15.62 21.40
CA LEU A 59 26.66 15.67 22.80
C LEU A 59 27.68 15.11 23.81
N ARG A 60 28.80 14.56 23.33
CA ARG A 60 29.95 14.15 24.14
C ARG A 60 31.00 15.25 24.16
#